data_AF-A0A7C4DIJ2-F1
#
_entry.id   AF-A0A7C4DIJ2-F1
#
_cell.length_a   1.000
_cell.length_b   1.000
_cell.length_c   1.000
_cell.angle_alpha   90.00
_cell.angle_beta   90.00
_cell.angle_gamma   90.00
#
_symmetry.space_group_name_H-M   'P 1'
#
loop_
_entity.id
_entity.type
_entity.pdbx_description
1 polymer ?
#
loop_
_entity_poly.entity_id
_entity_poly.type
_entity_poly.pdbx_seq_one_letter_code
_entity_poly.pdbx_strand_id
1 'polypeptide(L)'
;MTRSRLKPVRDFAWLLRRHVDDVLNWFKVPISNGSVKAMDNKAISHHTRGYRSEKWFGTIMLHYMGKLPMPEFIHRFAWGSRFYYVANLFN
;
A
#
# COMPACT_ATOMS: atom_id res chain seq x y z
N MET A 1 13.13 27.48 -20.84
CA MET A 1 12.07 28.12 -20.02
C MET A 1 10.75 27.40 -20.22
N THR A 2 10.16 26.82 -19.17
CA THR A 2 8.75 26.38 -19.24
C THR A 2 7.87 27.62 -19.15
N ARG A 3 7.41 28.12 -20.29
CA ARG A 3 6.60 29.35 -20.39
C ARG A 3 5.10 29.04 -20.31
N SER A 4 4.70 28.23 -19.33
CA SER A 4 3.27 27.98 -19.04
C SER A 4 2.76 29.01 -18.04
N ARG A 5 1.59 29.59 -18.31
CA ARG A 5 0.88 30.50 -17.38
C ARG A 5 0.10 29.73 -16.31
N LEU A 6 -0.12 28.43 -16.52
CA LEU A 6 -0.76 27.55 -15.54
C LEU A 6 0.31 27.03 -14.57
N LYS A 7 0.26 27.50 -13.32
CA LYS A 7 1.11 27.01 -12.23
C LYS A 7 1.19 25.48 -12.15
N PRO A 8 0.07 24.71 -12.16
CA PRO A 8 0.16 23.25 -12.02
C PRO A 8 0.96 22.58 -13.16
N VAL A 9 0.84 23.08 -14.39
CA VAL A 9 1.58 22.55 -15.54
C VAL A 9 3.07 22.89 -15.43
N ARG A 10 3.39 24.10 -14.96
CA ARG A 10 4.78 24.52 -14.75
C ARG A 10 5.45 23.68 -13.66
N ASP A 11 4.75 23.47 -12.54
CA ASP A 11 5.26 22.71 -11.40
C ASP A 11 5.46 21.23 -11.79
N PHE A 12 4.53 20.64 -12.54
CA PHE A 12 4.68 19.29 -13.10
C PHE A 12 5.88 19.19 -14.05
N ALA A 13 6.05 20.14 -14.98
CA ALA A 13 7.19 20.14 -15.90
C ALA A 13 8.53 20.29 -15.16
N TRP A 14 8.57 21.03 -14.06
CA TRP A 14 9.76 21.14 -13.21
C TRP A 14 10.02 19.87 -12.41
N LEU A 15 8.98 19.20 -11.92
CA LEU A 15 9.10 17.86 -11.32
C LEU A 15 9.68 16.87 -12.33
N LEU A 16 9.14 16.81 -13.54
CA LEU A 16 9.62 15.90 -14.58
C LEU A 16 11.09 16.16 -14.94
N ARG A 17 11.49 17.43 -15.05
CA ARG A 17 12.89 17.81 -15.30
C ARG A 17 13.85 17.35 -14.20
N ARG A 18 13.43 17.38 -12.93
CA ARG A 18 14.25 16.93 -11.79
C ARG A 18 14.47 15.41 -11.77
N HIS A 19 13.55 14.66 -12.37
CA HIS A 19 13.56 13.19 -12.37
C HIS A 19 13.72 12.59 -13.77
N VAL A 20 14.26 13.36 -14.73
CA VAL A 20 14.33 12.90 -16.12
C VAL A 20 15.24 11.68 -16.27
N ASP A 21 16.31 11.60 -15.48
CA ASP A 21 17.25 10.48 -15.50
C ASP A 21 16.58 9.18 -15.02
N ASP A 22 15.75 9.25 -13.98
CA ASP A 22 14.95 8.13 -13.47
C ASP A 22 13.92 7.66 -14.50
N VAL A 23 13.25 8.61 -15.16
CA VAL A 23 12.26 8.32 -16.21
C VAL A 23 12.93 7.65 -17.41
N LEU A 24 14.13 8.10 -17.82
CA LEU A 24 14.87 7.52 -18.93
C LEU A 24 15.37 6.10 -18.60
N ASN A 25 15.57 5.78 -17.31
CA ASN A 25 15.96 4.43 -16.89
C ASN A 25 14.90 3.37 -17.24
N TRP A 26 13.63 3.77 -17.36
CA TRP A 26 12.54 2.89 -17.83
C TRP A 26 12.82 2.24 -19.19
N PHE A 27 13.44 2.99 -20.11
CA PHE A 27 13.76 2.47 -21.44
C PHE A 27 14.93 1.48 -21.42
N LYS A 28 15.74 1.49 -20.36
CA LYS A 28 16.82 0.53 -20.14
C LYS A 28 16.31 -0.72 -19.42
N VAL A 29 15.47 -0.54 -18.42
CA VAL A 29 14.86 -1.60 -17.62
C VAL A 29 13.36 -1.32 -17.46
N PRO A 30 12.47 -2.13 -18.07
CA PRO A 30 11.04 -1.95 -17.91
C PRO A 30 10.62 -2.30 -16.47
N ILE A 31 10.13 -1.31 -15.71
CA ILE A 31 9.73 -1.49 -14.30
C ILE A 31 8.22 -1.68 -14.20
N SER A 32 7.67 -2.88 -14.17
CA SER A 32 6.21 -2.98 -14.05
C SER A 32 5.68 -2.33 -12.75
N ASN A 33 4.62 -1.51 -12.85
CA ASN A 33 3.88 -1.03 -11.67
C ASN A 33 3.08 -2.14 -10.98
N GLY A 34 3.26 -3.40 -11.37
CA GLY A 34 2.52 -4.55 -10.86
C GLY A 34 2.73 -4.76 -9.36
N SER A 35 3.97 -4.75 -8.89
CA SER A 35 4.29 -4.90 -7.46
C SER A 35 3.75 -3.75 -6.63
N VAL A 36 3.90 -2.50 -7.10
CA VAL A 36 3.37 -1.31 -6.41
C VAL A 36 1.84 -1.33 -6.38
N LYS A 37 1.16 -1.70 -7.48
CA LYS A 37 -0.31 -1.84 -7.51
C LYS A 37 -0.81 -3.03 -6.68
N ALA A 38 -0.03 -4.11 -6.59
CA ALA A 38 -0.33 -5.23 -5.71
C ALA A 38 -0.21 -4.81 -4.23
N MET A 39 0.77 -3.95 -3.91
CA MET A 39 0.92 -3.35 -2.58
C MET A 39 -0.15 -2.29 -2.28
N ASP A 40 -0.60 -1.53 -3.29
CA ASP A 40 -1.73 -0.58 -3.19
C ASP A 40 -3.10 -1.27 -3.35
N ASN A 41 -3.14 -2.60 -3.33
CA ASN A 41 -4.42 -3.29 -3.36
C ASN A 41 -5.15 -2.97 -2.05
N LYS A 42 -6.13 -2.06 -2.15
CA LYS A 42 -6.96 -1.57 -1.05
C LYS A 42 -7.47 -2.71 -0.16
N ALA A 43 -7.67 -3.90 -0.72
CA ALA A 43 -8.02 -5.11 0.02
C ALA A 43 -7.08 -5.40 1.21
N ILE A 44 -5.75 -5.38 1.02
CA ILE A 44 -4.79 -5.70 2.09
C ILE A 44 -4.81 -4.63 3.18
N SER A 45 -4.78 -3.36 2.75
CA SER A 45 -4.89 -2.21 3.66
C SER A 45 -6.23 -2.15 4.39
N HIS A 46 -7.33 -2.63 3.80
CA HIS A 46 -8.64 -2.72 4.45
C HIS A 46 -8.71 -3.86 5.47
N HIS A 47 -8.05 -4.99 5.22
CA HIS A 47 -7.97 -6.10 6.17
C HIS A 47 -7.12 -5.77 7.41
N THR A 48 -6.08 -4.97 7.24
CA THR A 48 -5.24 -4.48 8.35
C THR A 48 -5.83 -3.23 9.01
N ARG A 49 -6.90 -2.64 8.45
CA ARG A 49 -7.55 -1.44 8.98
C ARG A 49 -8.33 -1.76 10.26
N GLY A 50 -7.67 -1.62 11.40
CA GLY A 50 -8.27 -1.88 12.71
C GLY A 50 -7.22 -2.15 13.78
N TYR A 51 -6.04 -2.65 13.39
CA TYR A 51 -4.92 -2.82 14.30
C TYR A 51 -4.31 -1.46 14.65
N ARG A 52 -4.34 -1.13 15.94
CA ARG A 52 -3.83 0.15 16.48
C ARG A 52 -2.31 0.15 16.72
N SER A 53 -1.68 -1.04 16.68
CA SER A 53 -0.27 -1.22 16.96
C SER A 53 0.47 -1.57 15.68
N GLU A 54 1.60 -0.90 15.46
CA GLU A 54 2.43 -1.03 14.24
C GLU A 54 2.92 -2.47 14.03
N LYS A 55 3.34 -3.15 15.11
CA LYS A 55 3.78 -4.55 15.07
C LYS A 55 2.71 -5.46 14.50
N TRP A 56 1.49 -5.34 15.00
CA TRP A 56 0.36 -6.16 14.57
C TRP A 56 -0.10 -5.78 13.16
N PHE A 57 -0.14 -4.49 12.84
CA PHE A 57 -0.45 -4.01 11.49
C PHE A 57 0.49 -4.60 10.44
N GLY A 58 1.81 -4.53 10.66
CA GLY A 58 2.82 -5.10 9.76
C GLY A 58 2.73 -6.63 9.65
N THR A 59 2.50 -7.32 10.77
CA THR A 59 2.40 -8.79 10.79
C THR A 59 1.22 -9.28 9.95
N ILE A 60 0.02 -8.71 10.14
CA ILE A 60 -1.15 -9.10 9.34
C ILE A 60 -1.00 -8.68 7.88
N MET A 61 -0.39 -7.52 7.60
CA MET A 61 -0.10 -7.09 6.23
C MET A 61 0.74 -8.14 5.48
N LEU A 62 1.85 -8.57 6.10
CA LEU A 62 2.73 -9.60 5.55
C LEU A 62 2.03 -10.95 5.43
N HIS A 63 1.20 -11.32 6.41
CA HIS A 63 0.42 -12.57 6.39
C HIS A 63 -0.53 -12.65 5.19
N TYR A 64 -1.26 -11.56 4.91
CA TYR A 64 -2.14 -11.45 3.75
C TYR A 64 -1.37 -11.42 2.42
N MET A 65 -0.23 -10.70 2.36
CA MET A 65 0.64 -10.68 1.18
C MET A 65 1.21 -12.07 0.88
N GLY A 66 1.51 -12.86 1.92
CA GLY A 66 1.97 -14.24 1.84
C GLY A 66 0.89 -15.28 1.53
N LYS A 67 -0.40 -14.88 1.43
CA LYS A 67 -1.55 -15.78 1.27
C LYS A 67 -1.58 -16.95 2.27
N LEU A 68 -1.09 -16.70 3.48
CA LEU A 68 -1.04 -17.70 4.54
C LEU A 68 -2.47 -17.98 5.06
N PRO A 69 -2.77 -19.22 5.48
CA PRO A 69 -4.08 -19.55 6.03
C PRO A 69 -4.35 -18.67 7.26
N MET A 70 -5.57 -18.12 7.35
CA MET A 70 -5.96 -17.34 8.51
C MET A 70 -6.27 -18.31 9.66
N PRO A 71 -5.80 -18.06 10.90
CA PRO A 71 -6.14 -18.91 12.02
C PRO A 71 -7.64 -18.90 12.28
N GLU A 72 -8.20 -20.02 12.74
CA GLU A 72 -9.60 -20.07 13.16
C GLU A 72 -9.80 -19.17 14.38
N PHE A 73 -10.62 -18.13 14.23
CA PHE A 73 -10.97 -17.26 15.34
C PHE A 73 -12.23 -17.77 16.03
N ILE A 74 -12.14 -17.90 17.36
CA ILE A 74 -13.26 -18.30 18.23
C ILE A 74 -14.38 -17.24 18.23
N HIS A 75 -14.02 -15.96 18.03
CA HIS A 75 -14.97 -14.85 18.05
C HIS A 75 -14.74 -13.85 16.90
N ARG A 76 -15.82 -13.53 16.17
CA ARG A 76 -15.87 -12.44 15.18
C ARG A 76 -16.74 -11.32 15.73
N PHE A 77 -16.13 -10.27 16.28
CA PHE A 77 -16.87 -9.10 16.73
C PHE A 77 -17.19 -8.20 15.54
N ALA A 78 -18.48 -8.06 15.23
CA ALA A 78 -18.98 -7.13 14.23
C ALA A 78 -19.66 -5.96 14.94
N TRP A 79 -18.99 -4.81 15.02
CA TRP A 79 -19.66 -3.54 15.33
C TRP A 79 -19.27 -2.53 14.26
N GLY A 80 -20.15 -2.35 13.28
CA GLY A 80 -20.06 -1.35 12.21
C GLY A 80 -18.78 -1.37 11.37
N SER A 81 -18.74 -2.13 10.27
CA SER A 81 -17.71 -2.09 9.19
C SER A 81 -16.22 -2.11 9.59
N ARG A 82 -15.88 -2.32 10.87
CA ARG A 82 -14.52 -2.41 11.38
C ARG A 82 -14.35 -3.76 12.07
N PHE A 83 -13.59 -4.64 11.43
CA PHE A 83 -13.29 -5.97 11.94
C PHE A 83 -12.10 -5.87 12.89
N TYR A 84 -12.31 -6.12 14.17
CA TYR A 84 -11.23 -6.23 15.15
C TYR A 84 -11.03 -7.71 15.46
N TYR A 85 -9.82 -8.20 15.21
CA TYR A 85 -9.44 -9.59 15.48
C TYR A 85 -8.61 -9.62 16.75
N VAL A 86 -9.14 -10.26 17.79
CA VAL A 86 -8.37 -10.62 18.99
C VAL A 86 -7.83 -12.03 18.75
N ALA A 87 -6.54 -12.14 18.45
CA ALA A 87 -5.88 -13.44 18.31
C ALA A 87 -5.56 -13.98 19.72
N ASN A 88 -6.14 -15.12 20.08
CA ASN A 88 -5.60 -15.97 21.14
C ASN A 88 -4.37 -16.68 20.56
N LEU A 89 -3.20 -16.05 20.70
CA LEU A 89 -1.89 -16.63 20.41
C LEU A 89 -1.19 -17.12 21.69
N PHE A 90 -1.97 -17.59 22.67
CA PHE A 90 -1.45 -18.20 23.88
C PHE A 90 -2.22 -19.48 24.19
N ASN A 91 -1.73 -20.57 23.58
CA ASN A 91 -1.51 -21.83 24.29
C ASN A 91 -0.11 -22.29 23.91
#